data_AF-A0A7V0IGA7-F1
#
_entry.id   AF-A0A7V0IGA7-F1
#
_cell.length_a   1.000
_cell.length_b   1.000
_cell.length_c   1.000
_cell.angle_alpha   90.00
_cell.angle_beta   90.00
_cell.angle_gamma   90.00
#
_symmetry.space_group_name_H-M   'P 1'
#
loop_
_entity.id
_entity.type
_entity.pdbx_description
1 polymer ?
#
loop_
_entity_poly.entity_id
_entity_poly.type
_entity_poly.pdbx_seq_one_letter_code
_entity_poly.pdbx_strand_id
1 'polypeptide(L)'
;MIDHSDEQYMAQALTEAQKATEIGEIPIGCVIVKDGEIIGRGHNLRESTNDPTAHAEIIAMRRASKKISNWRLEGCEVYITLEPCP
;
A
#
# COMPACT_ATOMS: atom_id res chain seq x y z
N MET A 1 -2.99 0.48 27.83
CA MET A 1 -2.11 -0.08 26.77
C MET A 1 -2.22 0.89 25.62
N ILE A 2 -1.12 1.51 25.20
CA ILE A 2 -1.17 2.38 24.03
C ILE A 2 -1.31 1.45 22.81
N ASP A 3 -2.35 1.67 22.03
CA ASP A 3 -2.60 1.01 20.76
C ASP A 3 -1.56 1.52 19.75
N HIS A 4 -0.52 0.73 19.48
CA HIS A 4 0.61 1.07 18.59
C HIS A 4 0.47 0.42 17.20
N SER A 5 -0.74 -0.04 16.84
CA SER A 5 -0.96 -0.78 15.59
C SER A 5 -0.80 0.12 14.35
N ASP A 6 -1.38 1.32 14.36
CA ASP A 6 -1.31 2.26 13.24
C ASP A 6 0.11 2.70 12.88
N GLU A 7 0.94 3.02 13.87
CA GLU A 7 2.33 3.41 13.66
C GLU A 7 3.14 2.26 13.04
N GLN A 8 2.87 1.02 13.45
CA GLN A 8 3.51 -0.18 12.88
C GLN A 8 3.11 -0.36 11.41
N TYR A 9 1.83 -0.20 11.08
CA TYR A 9 1.38 -0.32 9.69
C TYR A 9 1.87 0.84 8.81
N MET A 10 1.94 2.06 9.34
CA MET A 10 2.54 3.19 8.65
C MET A 10 4.05 2.98 8.41
N ALA A 11 4.78 2.42 9.38
CA ALA A 11 6.18 2.05 9.18
C ALA A 11 6.36 0.99 8.07
N GLN A 12 5.39 0.09 7.90
CA GLN A 12 5.38 -0.86 6.78
C GLN A 12 5.10 -0.16 5.44
N ALA A 13 4.23 0.85 5.40
CA ALA A 13 4.01 1.68 4.21
C ALA A 13 5.27 2.48 3.84
N LEU A 14 5.98 3.06 4.83
CA LEU A 14 7.26 3.73 4.63
C LEU A 14 8.35 2.78 4.08
N THR A 15 8.33 1.52 4.49
CA THR A 15 9.22 0.49 3.92
C THR A 15 8.93 0.26 2.43
N GLU A 16 7.67 0.31 2.01
CA GLU A 16 7.32 0.24 0.58
C GLU A 16 7.75 1.53 -0.17
N ALA A 17 7.55 2.71 0.43
CA ALA A 17 8.02 3.97 -0.14
C ALA A 17 9.54 3.97 -0.38
N GLN A 18 10.31 3.39 0.54
CA GLN A 18 11.76 3.21 0.38
C GLN A 18 12.11 2.35 -0.84
N LYS A 19 11.34 1.30 -1.13
CA LYS A 19 11.54 0.47 -2.33
C LYS A 19 11.30 1.25 -3.62
N ALA A 20 10.29 2.14 -3.64
CA ALA A 20 10.09 3.05 -4.77
C ALA A 20 11.31 3.98 -4.96
N THR A 21 11.84 4.56 -3.87
CA THR A 21 13.07 5.37 -3.93
C THR A 21 14.24 4.60 -4.55
N GLU A 22 14.44 3.34 -4.13
CA GLU A 22 15.55 2.50 -4.58
C GLU A 22 15.54 2.21 -6.08
N ILE A 23 14.37 2.27 -6.72
CA ILE A 23 14.20 2.09 -8.17
C ILE A 23 14.00 3.40 -8.93
N GLY A 24 14.16 4.55 -8.26
CA GLY A 24 14.06 5.88 -8.89
C GLY A 24 12.63 6.39 -9.10
N GLU A 25 11.64 5.82 -8.41
CA GLU A 25 10.24 6.23 -8.44
C GLU A 25 9.93 7.32 -7.40
N ILE A 26 8.75 7.93 -7.51
CA ILE A 26 8.22 8.82 -6.47
C ILE A 26 8.00 7.98 -5.18
N PRO A 27 8.53 8.41 -4.01
CA PRO A 27 8.58 7.60 -2.79
C PRO A 27 7.23 7.53 -2.08
N ILE A 28 6.29 6.77 -2.66
CA ILE A 28 4.96 6.52 -2.10
C ILE A 28 4.82 5.02 -1.87
N GLY A 29 4.37 4.67 -0.66
CA GLY A 29 4.11 3.30 -0.24
C GLY A 29 2.74 3.17 0.40
N CYS A 30 2.15 1.98 0.27
CA CYS A 30 0.83 1.66 0.77
C CYS A 30 0.78 0.21 1.29
N VAL A 31 0.08 -0.01 2.40
CA VAL A 31 -0.30 -1.34 2.87
C VAL A 31 -1.81 -1.39 3.16
N ILE A 32 -2.40 -2.56 2.96
CA ILE A 32 -3.80 -2.85 3.29
C ILE A 32 -3.83 -3.91 4.38
N VAL A 33 -4.53 -3.61 5.46
CA VAL A 33 -4.64 -4.44 6.66
C VAL A 33 -6.07 -4.97 6.77
N LYS A 34 -6.20 -6.23 7.18
CA LYS A 34 -7.48 -6.84 7.53
C LYS A 34 -7.28 -7.74 8.75
N ASP A 35 -8.10 -7.56 9.78
CA ASP A 35 -8.04 -8.35 11.01
C ASP A 35 -6.61 -8.39 11.63
N GLY A 36 -5.91 -7.25 11.56
CA GLY A 36 -4.54 -7.09 12.05
C GLY A 36 -3.43 -7.64 11.13
N GLU A 37 -3.78 -8.25 9.99
CA GLU A 37 -2.82 -8.81 9.02
C GLU A 37 -2.68 -7.93 7.79
N ILE A 38 -1.44 -7.68 7.34
CA ILE A 38 -1.19 -7.04 6.04
C ILE A 38 -1.53 -8.02 4.92
N ILE A 39 -2.57 -7.71 4.16
CA ILE A 39 -3.05 -8.51 3.02
C ILE A 39 -2.66 -7.94 1.66
N GLY A 40 -2.23 -6.68 1.60
CA GLY A 40 -1.75 -6.02 0.39
C GLY A 40 -0.60 -5.06 0.69
N ARG A 41 0.36 -4.95 -0.23
CA ARG A 41 1.48 -4.01 -0.17
C ARG A 41 1.69 -3.41 -1.56
N GLY A 42 2.05 -2.15 -1.67
CA GLY A 42 2.33 -1.50 -2.94
C GLY A 42 3.24 -0.29 -2.76
N HIS A 43 4.01 0.00 -3.80
CA HIS A 43 4.79 1.23 -3.95
C HIS A 43 4.63 1.75 -5.38
N ASN A 44 4.88 3.03 -5.59
CA ASN A 44 4.74 3.64 -6.91
C ASN A 44 5.64 2.93 -7.94
N LEU A 45 5.07 2.60 -9.10
CA LEU A 45 5.76 1.91 -10.20
C LEU A 45 5.46 2.56 -11.56
N ARG A 46 4.97 3.81 -11.56
CA ARG A 46 4.47 4.49 -12.75
C ARG A 46 5.49 4.55 -13.87
N GLU A 47 6.71 5.01 -13.56
CA GLU A 47 7.77 5.20 -14.56
C GLU A 47 8.33 3.86 -15.02
N SER A 48 8.56 2.94 -14.08
CA SER A 48 9.15 1.61 -14.32
C SER A 48 8.26 0.72 -15.18
N THR A 49 6.94 0.87 -15.04
CA THR A 49 5.95 0.05 -15.77
C THR A 49 5.32 0.78 -16.94
N ASN A 50 5.59 2.07 -17.12
CA ASN A 50 4.89 2.96 -18.06
C ASN A 50 3.35 2.87 -17.92
N ASP A 51 2.86 2.67 -16.70
CA ASP A 51 1.43 2.57 -16.38
C ASP A 51 1.03 3.75 -15.47
N PRO A 52 0.22 4.71 -15.95
CA PRO A 52 -0.23 5.85 -15.16
C PRO A 52 -1.08 5.44 -13.95
N THR A 53 -1.58 4.21 -13.89
CA THR A 53 -2.38 3.67 -12.78
C THR A 53 -1.56 2.89 -11.75
N ALA A 54 -0.25 2.70 -11.97
CA ALA A 54 0.63 1.95 -11.08
C ALA A 54 1.02 2.72 -9.80
N HIS A 55 0.04 3.35 -9.16
CA HIS A 55 0.16 3.98 -7.85
C HIS A 55 0.19 2.93 -6.74
N ALA A 56 0.76 3.31 -5.60
CA ALA A 56 0.94 2.43 -4.45
C ALA A 56 -0.39 1.82 -3.96
N GLU A 57 -1.44 2.65 -3.83
CA GLU A 57 -2.78 2.24 -3.39
C GLU A 57 -3.44 1.27 -4.37
N ILE A 58 -3.34 1.52 -5.68
CA ILE A 58 -3.92 0.65 -6.71
C ILE A 58 -3.23 -0.72 -6.68
N ILE A 59 -1.90 -0.74 -6.57
CA ILE A 59 -1.12 -1.98 -6.49
C ILE A 59 -1.45 -2.76 -5.21
N ALA A 60 -1.54 -2.07 -4.07
CA ALA A 60 -1.88 -2.69 -2.79
C ALA A 60 -3.29 -3.29 -2.82
N MET A 61 -4.29 -2.58 -3.37
CA MET A 61 -5.67 -3.05 -3.54
C MET A 61 -5.76 -4.28 -4.44
N ARG A 62 -5.08 -4.27 -5.60
CA ARG A 62 -5.02 -5.42 -6.52
C ARG A 62 -4.46 -6.66 -5.81
N ARG A 63 -3.38 -6.50 -5.01
CA ARG A 63 -2.75 -7.59 -4.25
C ARG A 63 -3.65 -8.09 -3.11
N ALA A 64 -4.26 -7.19 -2.34
CA ALA A 64 -5.21 -7.54 -1.28
C ALA A 64 -6.40 -8.32 -1.83
N SER A 65 -7.00 -7.81 -2.91
CA SER A 65 -8.15 -8.44 -3.59
C SER A 65 -7.81 -9.85 -4.06
N LYS A 66 -6.63 -10.03 -4.66
CA LYS A 66 -6.15 -11.35 -5.08
C LYS A 66 -5.94 -12.28 -3.88
N LYS A 67 -5.37 -11.80 -2.77
CA LYS A 67 -5.12 -12.62 -1.57
C LYS A 67 -6.42 -13.15 -0.96
N ILE A 68 -7.48 -12.35 -0.95
CA ILE A 68 -8.79 -12.75 -0.39
C ILE A 68 -9.76 -13.32 -1.43
N SER A 69 -9.34 -13.45 -2.70
CA SER A 69 -10.18 -13.89 -3.83
C SER A 69 -11.52 -13.14 -3.94
N ASN A 70 -11.51 -11.84 -3.65
CA ASN A 70 -12.70 -11.00 -3.68
C ASN A 70 -12.32 -9.55 -4.05
N TRP A 71 -13.15 -8.88 -4.83
CA TRP A 71 -12.96 -7.48 -5.19
C TRP A 71 -13.42 -6.52 -4.08
N ARG A 72 -14.34 -6.96 -3.21
CA ARG A 72 -14.79 -6.18 -2.05
C ARG A 72 -13.77 -6.31 -0.92
N LEU A 73 -13.10 -5.21 -0.61
CA LEU A 73 -12.16 -5.08 0.52
C LEU A 73 -12.85 -4.53 1.78
N GLU A 74 -14.03 -5.05 2.10
CA GLU A 74 -14.79 -4.63 3.29
C GLU A 74 -14.04 -4.98 4.58
N GLY A 75 -14.10 -4.08 5.56
CA GLY A 75 -13.41 -4.21 6.85
C GLY A 75 -11.88 -4.11 6.75
N CYS A 76 -11.35 -3.63 5.63
CA CYS A 76 -9.92 -3.38 5.48
C CYS A 76 -9.58 -1.93 5.82
N GLU A 77 -8.39 -1.73 6.36
CA GLU A 77 -7.79 -0.42 6.62
C GLU A 77 -6.66 -0.18 5.60
N VAL A 78 -6.49 1.08 5.18
CA VAL A 78 -5.49 1.49 4.21
C VAL A 78 -4.54 2.47 4.87
N TYR A 79 -3.26 2.15 4.85
CA TYR A 79 -2.18 3.03 5.31
C TYR A 79 -1.35 3.44 4.12
N ILE A 80 -1.26 4.74 3.86
CA ILE A 80 -0.54 5.31 2.72
C ILE A 80 0.29 6.51 3.18
N THR A 81 1.50 6.63 2.63
CA THR A 81 2.48 7.66 3.05
C THR A 81 2.19 9.06 2.49
N LEU A 82 1.26 9.16 1.54
CA LEU A 82 0.81 10.40 0.91
C LEU A 82 -0.71 10.34 0.74
N GLU A 83 -1.39 11.48 0.86
CA GLU A 83 -2.81 11.58 0.54
C GLU A 83 -3.08 11.04 -0.89
N PRO A 84 -4.05 10.11 -1.07
CA PRO A 84 -4.39 9.57 -2.37
C PRO A 84 -4.83 10.64 -3.37
N CYS A 85 -4.55 10.41 -4.65
CA CYS A 85 -5.06 11.27 -5.71
C CYS A 85 -6.57 11.02 -6.00
N PRO A 86 -7.27 11.95 -6.67
CA PRO A 86 -8.66 11.79 -7.09
C PRO A 86 -8.91 10.59 -8.04
#